data_AF-A0A1V5LZD0-F1
#
_entry.id   AF-A0A1V5LZD0-F1
#
_cell.length_a   1.000
_cell.length_b   1.000
_cell.length_c   1.000
_cell.angle_alpha   90.00
_cell.angle_beta   90.00
_cell.angle_gamma   90.00
#
_symmetry.space_group_name_H-M   'P 1'
#
loop_
_entity.id
_entity.type
_entity.pdbx_description
1 polymer ?
#
loop_
_entity_poly.entity_id
_entity_poly.type
_entity_poly.pdbx_seq_one_letter_code
_entity_poly.pdbx_strand_id
1 'polypeptide(L)'
;MVEDEPERFRKGSVMRALEVSPRFGHYYFIEIDPGKCIELQGICAGCPGLSYTIANTDANSYLFDLITRQIDWRSSRAVIFLDPFGTEVAWPTLQAISQQPGIDLWYLFPAMAVNRMLMQNGQIPAQWRAKLDSLFGTNTWYERFYTSYQQQSLWGEPVTTVQKQAPIALVKEYLLERLRTLFPYVAPNPLVLCNSRNSPLFILSFAITNPSEPAIKLAKKMGEYILGKHGAKMQRGNCIG
;
A
#
# COMPACT_ATOMS: atom_id res chain seq x y z
N MET A 1 13.77 -24.63 12.75
CA MET A 1 13.49 -23.78 13.93
C MET A 1 13.82 -22.37 13.51
N VAL A 2 12.80 -21.59 13.14
CA VAL A 2 12.97 -20.17 12.79
C VAL A 2 12.76 -19.44 14.11
N GLU A 3 13.81 -18.82 14.62
CA GLU A 3 13.76 -18.00 15.82
C GLU A 3 12.80 -16.83 15.58
N ASP A 4 11.79 -16.71 16.44
CA ASP A 4 10.98 -15.50 16.61
C ASP A 4 11.94 -14.36 16.96
N GLU A 5 12.15 -13.43 16.03
CA GLU A 5 12.67 -12.12 16.41
C GLU A 5 11.67 -11.50 17.39
N PRO A 6 12.13 -11.00 18.55
CA PRO A 6 11.23 -10.54 19.60
C PRO A 6 10.37 -9.41 19.05
N GLU A 7 9.05 -9.51 19.28
CA GLU A 7 8.09 -8.41 19.23
C GLU A 7 8.60 -7.27 20.10
N ARG A 8 9.53 -6.49 19.56
CA ARG A 8 10.17 -5.39 20.27
C ARG A 8 9.20 -4.22 20.23
N PHE A 9 8.14 -4.33 21.03
CA PHE A 9 7.14 -3.33 21.42
C PHE A 9 7.14 -2.07 20.55
N ARG A 10 6.90 -2.26 19.24
CA ARG A 10 6.76 -1.16 18.31
C ARG A 10 5.32 -0.75 18.43
N LYS A 11 5.06 0.30 19.21
CA LYS A 11 3.72 0.88 19.39
C LYS A 11 2.95 0.85 18.07
N GLY A 12 1.88 0.05 18.03
CA GLY A 12 1.13 -0.26 16.81
C GLY A 12 0.58 1.00 16.13
N SER A 13 0.30 0.91 14.83
CA SER A 13 -0.26 2.01 14.03
C SER A 13 -1.54 2.60 14.64
N VAL A 14 -2.38 1.73 15.22
CA VAL A 14 -3.61 2.08 15.96
C VAL A 14 -3.30 3.01 17.13
N MET A 15 -2.41 2.60 18.04
CA MET A 15 -2.04 3.42 19.20
C MET A 15 -1.45 4.77 18.79
N ARG A 16 -0.67 4.82 17.70
CA ARG A 16 -0.14 6.09 17.17
C ARG A 16 -1.25 7.01 16.66
N ALA A 17 -2.27 6.46 15.98
CA ALA A 17 -3.40 7.24 15.49
C ALA A 17 -4.27 7.81 16.63
N LEU A 18 -4.43 7.06 17.72
CA LEU A 18 -5.21 7.46 18.89
C LEU A 18 -4.55 8.59 19.71
N GLU A 19 -3.24 8.76 19.58
CA GLU A 19 -2.46 9.77 20.31
C GLU A 19 -2.25 11.08 19.56
N VAL A 20 -2.68 11.17 18.30
CA VAL A 20 -2.57 12.39 17.52
C VAL A 20 -3.40 13.50 18.18
N SER A 21 -2.80 14.70 18.25
CA SER A 21 -3.45 15.92 18.71
C SER A 21 -3.35 17.01 17.63
N PRO A 22 -4.48 17.62 17.21
CA PRO A 22 -5.85 17.30 17.62
C PRO A 22 -6.29 15.90 17.17
N ARG A 23 -7.19 15.27 17.93
CA ARG A 23 -7.74 13.95 17.62
C ARG A 23 -8.61 13.98 16.37
N PHE A 24 -8.71 12.85 15.67
CA PHE A 24 -9.72 12.67 14.63
C PHE A 24 -11.12 12.60 15.26
N GLY A 25 -12.13 13.06 14.52
CA GLY A 25 -13.51 13.06 14.99
C GLY A 25 -14.12 11.66 15.12
N HIS A 26 -13.72 10.72 14.25
CA HIS A 26 -14.13 9.33 14.30
C HIS A 26 -13.05 8.43 13.72
N TYR A 27 -12.92 7.21 14.23
CA TYR A 27 -11.95 6.21 13.78
C TYR A 27 -12.66 4.97 13.23
N TYR A 28 -12.32 4.55 12.01
CA TYR A 28 -12.79 3.29 11.44
C TYR A 28 -11.64 2.29 11.41
N PHE A 29 -11.80 1.15 12.09
CA PHE A 29 -10.88 0.02 12.04
C PHE A 29 -11.57 -1.14 11.32
N ILE A 30 -11.01 -1.59 10.20
CA ILE A 30 -11.57 -2.68 9.40
C ILE A 30 -10.55 -3.80 9.39
N GLU A 31 -10.89 -4.94 9.97
CA GLU A 31 -9.97 -6.06 10.18
C GLU A 31 -10.72 -7.38 10.01
N ILE A 32 -10.19 -8.30 9.24
CA ILE A 32 -10.85 -9.57 8.94
C ILE A 32 -10.62 -10.62 10.04
N ASP A 33 -9.52 -10.50 10.78
CA ASP A 33 -9.19 -11.40 11.89
C ASP A 33 -10.01 -11.02 13.15
N PRO A 34 -10.86 -11.94 13.67
CA PRO A 34 -11.70 -11.65 14.83
C PRO A 34 -10.88 -11.50 16.13
N GLY A 35 -9.74 -12.18 16.25
CA GLY A 35 -8.85 -12.05 17.41
C GLY A 35 -8.25 -10.64 17.49
N LYS A 36 -7.74 -10.13 16.38
CA LYS A 36 -7.27 -8.73 16.29
C LYS A 36 -8.40 -7.73 16.53
N CYS A 37 -9.63 -8.02 16.12
CA CYS A 37 -10.78 -7.17 16.44
C CYS A 37 -11.03 -7.07 17.95
N ILE A 38 -10.88 -8.18 18.68
CA ILE A 38 -11.00 -8.19 20.15
C ILE A 38 -9.88 -7.34 20.78
N GLU A 39 -8.64 -7.47 20.29
CA GLU A 39 -7.53 -6.64 20.76
C GLU A 39 -7.79 -5.14 20.52
N LEU A 40 -8.29 -4.78 19.32
CA LEU A 40 -8.67 -3.41 18.98
C LEU A 40 -9.77 -2.88 19.90
N GLN A 41 -10.77 -3.69 20.24
CA GLN A 41 -11.83 -3.33 21.18
C GLN A 41 -11.23 -3.00 22.56
N GLY A 42 -10.31 -3.83 23.05
CA GLY A 42 -9.61 -3.58 24.32
C GLY A 42 -8.83 -2.27 24.31
N ILE A 43 -8.09 -1.99 23.23
CA ILE A 43 -7.34 -0.74 23.06
C ILE A 43 -8.28 0.48 23.07
N CYS A 44 -9.36 0.43 22.29
CA CYS A 44 -10.28 1.55 22.15
C CYS A 44 -11.09 1.81 23.43
N ALA A 45 -11.49 0.76 24.15
CA ALA A 45 -12.18 0.87 25.44
C ALA A 45 -11.32 1.59 26.50
N GLY A 46 -9.99 1.49 26.40
CA GLY A 46 -9.05 2.21 27.25
C GLY A 46 -8.90 3.71 26.94
N CYS A 47 -9.59 4.24 25.92
CA CYS A 47 -9.45 5.62 25.46
C CYS A 47 -10.74 6.43 25.67
N PRO A 48 -10.89 7.18 26.78
CA PRO A 48 -12.10 7.97 27.04
C PRO A 48 -12.41 9.01 25.96
N GLY A 49 -13.69 9.10 25.60
CA GLY A 49 -14.21 10.05 24.60
C GLY A 49 -13.83 9.72 23.16
N LEU A 50 -13.28 8.53 22.89
CA LEU A 50 -12.97 8.08 21.53
C LEU A 50 -14.26 7.68 20.80
N SER A 51 -14.50 8.26 19.63
CA SER A 51 -15.55 7.82 18.72
C SER A 51 -14.95 6.87 17.69
N TYR A 52 -15.41 5.62 17.65
CA TYR A 52 -14.83 4.62 16.75
C TYR A 52 -15.83 3.56 16.30
N THR A 53 -15.52 2.90 15.18
CA THR A 53 -16.20 1.73 14.64
C THR A 53 -15.16 0.65 14.34
N ILE A 54 -15.41 -0.57 14.81
CA ILE A 54 -14.62 -1.76 14.45
C ILE A 54 -15.51 -2.64 13.59
N ALA A 55 -15.08 -2.92 12.36
CA ALA A 55 -15.78 -3.78 11.42
C ALA A 55 -14.96 -5.06 11.17
N ASN A 56 -15.50 -6.20 11.62
CA ASN A 56 -14.88 -7.50 11.37
C ASN A 56 -15.28 -8.07 10.01
N THR A 57 -14.66 -7.60 8.92
CA THR A 57 -15.08 -7.92 7.55
C THR A 57 -13.97 -7.62 6.53
N ASP A 58 -14.20 -7.96 5.27
CA ASP A 58 -13.30 -7.60 4.17
C ASP A 58 -13.23 -6.07 3.97
N ALA A 59 -12.00 -5.56 3.98
CA ALA A 59 -11.75 -4.13 3.89
C ALA A 59 -12.14 -3.54 2.53
N ASN A 60 -11.99 -4.27 1.44
CA ASN A 60 -12.35 -3.76 0.11
C ASN A 60 -13.86 -3.45 0.04
N SER A 61 -14.68 -4.42 0.46
CA SER A 61 -16.13 -4.35 0.42
C SER A 61 -16.67 -3.29 1.39
N TYR A 62 -16.22 -3.33 2.65
CA TYR A 62 -16.70 -2.40 3.66
C TYR A 62 -16.26 -0.97 3.39
N LEU A 63 -15.01 -0.76 2.98
CA LEU A 63 -14.52 0.58 2.67
C LEU A 63 -15.26 1.18 1.48
N PHE A 64 -15.54 0.39 0.43
CA PHE A 64 -16.35 0.83 -0.70
C PHE A 64 -17.72 1.32 -0.23
N ASP A 65 -18.45 0.53 0.57
CA ASP A 65 -19.78 0.90 1.05
C ASP A 65 -19.75 2.11 1.98
N LEU A 66 -18.76 2.19 2.87
CA LEU A 66 -18.57 3.31 3.80
C LEU A 66 -18.39 4.63 3.04
N ILE A 67 -17.42 4.68 2.11
CA ILE A 67 -17.07 5.93 1.43
C ILE A 67 -18.08 6.35 0.37
N THR A 68 -18.84 5.41 -0.20
CA THR A 68 -19.83 5.71 -1.25
C THR A 68 -21.22 5.99 -0.73
N ARG A 69 -21.59 5.46 0.46
CA ARG A 69 -22.99 5.53 0.95
C ARG A 69 -23.16 6.20 2.31
N GLN A 70 -22.16 6.17 3.19
CA GLN A 70 -22.36 6.53 4.60
C GLN A 70 -21.72 7.88 4.97
N ILE A 71 -20.61 8.27 4.33
CA ILE A 71 -19.90 9.52 4.65
C ILE A 71 -20.38 10.65 3.74
N ASP A 72 -20.80 11.77 4.35
CA ASP A 72 -21.01 13.02 3.60
C ASP A 72 -19.69 13.79 3.41
N TRP A 73 -19.12 13.68 2.21
CA TRP A 73 -17.86 14.33 1.83
C TRP A 73 -17.95 15.85 1.66
N ARG A 74 -19.15 16.45 1.70
CA ARG A 74 -19.30 17.92 1.71
C ARG A 74 -18.83 18.50 3.04
N SER A 75 -19.02 17.77 4.13
CA SER A 75 -18.65 18.19 5.49
C SER A 75 -17.52 17.36 6.11
N SER A 76 -17.05 16.30 5.43
CA SER A 76 -16.07 15.37 5.99
C SER A 76 -14.74 15.40 5.26
N ARG A 77 -13.67 15.12 6.00
CA ARG A 77 -12.32 14.86 5.49
C ARG A 77 -11.76 13.64 6.21
N ALA A 78 -10.98 12.83 5.50
CA ALA A 78 -10.45 11.60 6.06
C ALA A 78 -8.98 11.39 5.69
N VAL A 79 -8.26 10.72 6.58
CA VAL A 79 -6.98 10.09 6.26
C VAL A 79 -7.24 8.58 6.22
N ILE A 80 -6.86 7.93 5.12
CA ILE A 80 -6.96 6.47 4.99
C ILE A 80 -5.55 5.89 5.01
N PHE A 81 -5.34 4.87 5.84
CA PHE A 81 -4.13 4.07 5.83
C PHE A 81 -4.47 2.66 5.35
N LEU A 82 -4.07 2.33 4.11
CA LEU A 82 -4.22 0.99 3.54
C LEU A 82 -2.97 0.16 3.81
N ASP A 83 -3.10 -0.79 4.73
CA ASP A 83 -2.06 -1.73 5.15
C ASP A 83 -2.53 -3.17 4.90
N PRO A 84 -2.44 -3.67 3.66
CA PRO A 84 -2.93 -4.99 3.34
C PRO A 84 -2.00 -6.08 3.88
N PHE A 85 -2.61 -7.18 4.30
CA PHE A 85 -1.89 -8.44 4.44
C PHE A 85 -1.59 -9.02 3.05
N GLY A 86 -0.43 -8.69 2.47
CA GLY A 86 -0.08 -9.13 1.12
C GLY A 86 -0.81 -8.34 0.03
N THR A 87 -1.22 -8.99 -1.06
CA THR A 87 -1.74 -8.34 -2.28
C THR A 87 -3.27 -8.24 -2.32
N GLU A 88 -3.91 -7.96 -1.18
CA GLU A 88 -5.37 -8.07 -1.03
C GLU A 88 -6.13 -6.76 -1.30
N VAL A 89 -5.45 -5.62 -1.44
CA VAL A 89 -6.10 -4.37 -1.89
C VAL A 89 -6.38 -4.47 -3.39
N ALA A 90 -7.66 -4.44 -3.74
CA ALA A 90 -8.11 -4.46 -5.12
C ALA A 90 -8.13 -3.04 -5.71
N TRP A 91 -7.82 -2.91 -7.00
CA TRP A 91 -7.84 -1.63 -7.71
C TRP A 91 -9.18 -0.89 -7.64
N PRO A 92 -10.34 -1.56 -7.71
CA PRO A 92 -11.63 -0.90 -7.50
C PRO A 92 -11.75 -0.14 -6.17
N THR A 93 -11.07 -0.59 -5.11
CA THR A 93 -11.02 0.10 -3.82
C THR A 93 -10.29 1.45 -3.96
N LEU A 94 -9.14 1.47 -4.64
CA LEU A 94 -8.41 2.71 -4.92
C LEU A 94 -9.21 3.64 -5.83
N GLN A 95 -9.93 3.09 -6.82
CA GLN A 95 -10.83 3.87 -7.67
C GLN A 95 -11.93 4.52 -6.84
N ALA A 96 -12.63 3.77 -5.99
CA ALA A 96 -13.70 4.30 -5.15
C ALA A 96 -13.21 5.42 -4.21
N ILE A 97 -12.02 5.26 -3.63
CA ILE A 97 -11.36 6.31 -2.82
C ILE A 97 -11.11 7.55 -3.68
N SER A 98 -10.53 7.39 -4.87
CA SER A 98 -10.16 8.52 -5.74
C SER A 98 -11.34 9.41 -6.17
N GLN A 99 -12.57 8.86 -6.18
CA GLN A 99 -13.76 9.60 -6.57
C GLN A 99 -14.30 10.55 -5.48
N GLN A 100 -13.85 10.41 -4.22
CA GLN A 100 -14.39 11.21 -3.12
C GLN A 100 -13.53 12.45 -2.86
N PRO A 101 -14.11 13.66 -2.72
CA PRO A 101 -13.34 14.87 -2.48
C PRO A 101 -12.93 14.96 -1.00
N GLY A 102 -11.62 14.92 -0.72
CA GLY A 102 -11.10 15.21 0.62
C GLY A 102 -10.57 14.02 1.43
N ILE A 103 -9.95 13.06 0.74
CA ILE A 103 -9.23 11.95 1.34
C ILE A 103 -7.73 12.13 1.10
N ASP A 104 -6.96 11.98 2.16
CA ASP A 104 -5.52 11.80 2.14
C ASP A 104 -5.20 10.31 2.32
N LEU A 105 -4.64 9.68 1.29
CA LEU A 105 -4.37 8.24 1.24
C LEU A 105 -2.89 7.96 1.50
N TRP A 106 -2.64 7.10 2.48
CA TRP A 106 -1.38 6.39 2.68
C TRP A 106 -1.56 4.94 2.29
N TYR A 107 -0.78 4.46 1.33
CA TYR A 107 -0.87 3.08 0.84
C TYR A 107 0.46 2.34 1.02
N LEU A 108 0.44 1.28 1.82
CA LEU A 108 1.58 0.42 2.08
C LEU A 108 1.60 -0.74 1.07
N PHE A 109 2.16 -0.51 -0.11
CA PHE A 109 2.15 -1.51 -1.17
C PHE A 109 3.11 -2.69 -0.86
N PRO A 110 2.67 -3.95 -1.00
CA PRO A 110 3.40 -5.16 -0.59
C PRO A 110 4.49 -5.58 -1.60
N ALA A 111 5.54 -4.77 -1.73
CA ALA A 111 6.58 -4.94 -2.75
C ALA A 111 7.25 -6.32 -2.76
N MET A 112 7.54 -6.91 -1.60
CA MET A 112 8.14 -8.25 -1.51
C MET A 112 7.19 -9.33 -2.04
N ALA A 113 5.90 -9.27 -1.67
CA ALA A 113 4.92 -10.26 -2.09
C ALA A 113 4.74 -10.22 -3.61
N VAL A 114 4.61 -9.03 -4.19
CA VAL A 114 4.54 -8.83 -5.64
C VAL A 114 5.80 -9.34 -6.33
N ASN A 115 6.98 -9.01 -5.80
CA ASN A 115 8.24 -9.49 -6.37
C ASN A 115 8.34 -11.02 -6.37
N ARG A 116 7.80 -11.69 -5.35
CA ARG A 116 7.73 -13.16 -5.27
C ARG A 116 6.75 -13.74 -6.29
N MET A 117 5.60 -13.10 -6.50
CA MET A 117 4.59 -13.54 -7.46
C MET A 117 5.06 -13.39 -8.91
N LEU A 118 5.87 -12.37 -9.20
CA LEU A 118 6.56 -12.20 -10.47
C LEU A 118 7.68 -13.23 -10.61
N MET A 119 7.34 -14.44 -11.09
CA MET A 119 8.28 -15.54 -11.31
C MET A 119 9.29 -15.23 -12.40
N GLN A 120 10.54 -15.70 -12.27
CA GLN A 120 11.63 -15.35 -13.17
C GLN A 120 11.39 -15.72 -14.64
N ASN A 121 10.72 -16.85 -14.89
CA ASN A 121 10.44 -17.39 -16.22
C ASN A 121 9.11 -16.89 -16.83
N GLY A 122 8.38 -16.00 -16.14
CA GLY A 122 7.08 -15.49 -16.60
C GLY A 122 5.91 -16.48 -16.52
N GLN A 123 6.15 -17.74 -16.13
CA GLN A 123 5.12 -18.77 -15.97
C GLN A 123 4.35 -18.61 -14.66
N ILE A 124 3.63 -17.50 -14.54
CA ILE A 124 2.87 -17.14 -13.35
C ILE A 124 1.56 -17.93 -13.30
N PRO A 125 1.23 -18.63 -12.19
CA PRO A 125 -0.04 -19.31 -12.01
C PRO A 125 -1.24 -18.37 -12.20
N ALA A 126 -2.33 -18.86 -12.78
CA ALA A 126 -3.52 -18.05 -13.10
C ALA A 126 -4.06 -17.27 -11.89
N GLN A 127 -4.09 -17.89 -10.71
CA GLN A 127 -4.51 -17.22 -9.46
C GLN A 127 -3.63 -16.02 -9.09
N TRP A 128 -2.32 -16.10 -9.32
CA TRP A 128 -1.40 -15.01 -9.01
C TRP A 128 -1.49 -13.92 -10.05
N ARG A 129 -1.68 -14.29 -11.32
CA ARG A 129 -1.92 -13.33 -12.40
C ARG A 129 -3.19 -12.53 -12.13
N ALA A 130 -4.30 -13.19 -11.76
CA ALA A 130 -5.55 -12.52 -11.40
C ALA A 130 -5.39 -11.58 -10.19
N LYS A 131 -4.63 -11.98 -9.15
CA LYS A 131 -4.31 -11.08 -8.03
C LYS A 131 -3.49 -9.87 -8.45
N LEU A 132 -2.48 -10.04 -9.32
CA LEU A 132 -1.68 -8.93 -9.85
C LEU A 132 -2.51 -8.01 -10.75
N ASP A 133 -3.39 -8.57 -11.58
CA ASP A 133 -4.32 -7.80 -12.41
C ASP A 133 -5.27 -6.97 -11.54
N SER A 134 -5.80 -7.56 -10.48
CA SER A 134 -6.63 -6.86 -9.50
C SER A 134 -5.84 -5.79 -8.74
N LEU A 135 -4.59 -6.06 -8.36
CA LEU A 135 -3.73 -5.13 -7.61
C LEU A 135 -3.33 -3.91 -8.44
N PHE A 136 -3.00 -4.09 -9.73
CA PHE A 136 -2.59 -3.02 -10.64
C PHE A 136 -3.75 -2.41 -11.44
N GLY A 137 -4.91 -3.06 -11.44
CA GLY A 137 -6.10 -2.66 -12.19
C GLY A 137 -6.01 -2.87 -13.69
N THR A 138 -5.10 -3.73 -14.14
CA THR A 138 -4.82 -4.01 -15.55
C THR A 138 -3.89 -5.21 -15.67
N ASN A 139 -3.78 -5.83 -16.85
CA ASN A 139 -2.82 -6.88 -17.17
C ASN A 139 -1.55 -6.36 -17.86
N THR A 140 -1.48 -5.07 -18.21
CA THR A 140 -0.34 -4.46 -18.94
C THR A 140 0.97 -4.47 -18.17
N TRP A 141 0.94 -4.76 -16.86
CA TRP A 141 2.15 -4.91 -16.06
C TRP A 141 3.03 -6.06 -16.57
N TYR A 142 2.44 -7.08 -17.22
CA TYR A 142 3.20 -8.22 -17.70
C TYR A 142 4.20 -7.79 -18.78
N GLU A 143 3.75 -7.02 -19.76
CA GLU A 143 4.61 -6.48 -20.83
C GLU A 143 5.67 -5.51 -20.30
N ARG A 144 5.34 -4.78 -19.23
CA ARG A 144 6.29 -3.88 -18.57
C ARG A 144 7.39 -4.63 -17.82
N PHE A 145 7.08 -5.80 -17.27
CA PHE A 145 7.94 -6.53 -16.33
C PHE A 145 8.63 -7.75 -16.92
N TYR A 146 8.31 -8.13 -18.16
CA TYR A 146 8.86 -9.30 -18.82
C TYR A 146 9.35 -8.95 -20.22
N THR A 147 10.50 -9.53 -20.58
CA THR A 147 11.04 -9.45 -21.94
C THR A 147 11.24 -10.87 -22.45
N SER A 148 10.89 -11.08 -23.72
CA SER A 148 11.17 -12.32 -24.45
C SER A 148 12.33 -12.12 -25.40
N TYR A 149 13.25 -13.08 -25.45
CA TYR A 149 14.34 -13.10 -26.43
C TYR A 149 14.52 -14.51 -27.01
N GLN A 150 15.03 -14.58 -28.24
CA GLN A 150 15.40 -15.84 -28.87
C GLN A 150 16.79 -16.24 -28.40
N GLN A 151 16.93 -17.47 -27.93
CA GLN A 151 18.21 -18.07 -27.58
C GLN A 151 18.47 -19.24 -28.53
N GLN A 152 19.67 -19.30 -29.13
CA GLN A 152 20.06 -20.47 -29.91
C GLN A 152 20.11 -21.69 -28.99
N SER A 153 19.42 -22.77 -29.40
CA SER A 153 19.56 -24.06 -28.73
C SER A 153 20.76 -24.82 -29.29
N LEU A 154 21.24 -25.80 -28.50
CA LEU A 154 22.24 -26.77 -28.95
C LEU A 154 21.80 -27.60 -30.15
N TRP A 155 20.50 -27.61 -30.46
CA TRP A 155 19.88 -28.42 -31.51
C TRP A 155 19.48 -27.60 -32.74
N GLY A 156 19.93 -26.34 -32.84
CA GLY A 156 19.73 -25.47 -34.01
C GLY A 156 18.41 -24.71 -34.03
N GLU A 157 17.37 -25.20 -33.38
CA GLU A 157 16.08 -24.49 -33.29
C GLU A 157 16.14 -23.39 -32.20
N PRO A 158 15.83 -22.12 -32.51
CA PRO A 158 15.81 -21.07 -31.51
C PRO A 158 14.68 -21.30 -30.50
N VAL A 159 15.00 -21.16 -29.21
CA VAL A 159 14.03 -21.26 -28.11
C VAL A 159 13.70 -19.86 -27.61
N THR A 160 12.41 -19.57 -27.53
CA THR A 160 11.94 -18.32 -26.93
C THR A 160 12.04 -18.43 -25.41
N THR A 161 12.87 -17.59 -24.81
CA THR A 161 13.00 -17.49 -23.35
C THR A 161 12.35 -16.21 -22.87
N VAL A 162 11.58 -16.32 -21.78
CA VAL A 162 10.98 -15.17 -21.08
C VAL A 162 11.74 -14.95 -19.79
N GLN A 163 12.13 -13.71 -19.54
CA GLN A 163 12.82 -13.32 -18.33
C GLN A 163 12.15 -12.10 -17.69
N LYS A 164 12.03 -12.15 -16.37
CA LYS A 164 11.60 -11.02 -15.55
C LYS A 164 12.64 -9.89 -15.60
N GLN A 165 12.17 -8.70 -15.95
CA GLN A 165 12.88 -7.43 -15.92
C GLN A 165 12.15 -6.46 -14.98
N ALA A 166 11.93 -6.88 -13.73
CA ALA A 166 11.18 -6.10 -12.74
C ALA A 166 11.98 -5.89 -11.45
N PRO A 167 13.05 -5.07 -11.50
CA PRO A 167 13.67 -4.58 -10.27
C PRO A 167 12.65 -3.76 -9.48
N ILE A 168 12.83 -3.67 -8.16
CA ILE A 168 11.92 -2.92 -7.28
C ILE A 168 11.78 -1.44 -7.71
N ALA A 169 12.82 -0.85 -8.32
CA ALA A 169 12.75 0.48 -8.89
C ALA A 169 11.66 0.60 -9.99
N LEU A 170 11.57 -0.39 -10.88
CA LEU A 170 10.57 -0.41 -11.95
C LEU A 170 9.17 -0.70 -11.41
N VAL A 171 9.04 -1.61 -10.44
CA VAL A 171 7.76 -1.88 -9.77
C VAL A 171 7.23 -0.62 -9.07
N LYS A 172 8.12 0.12 -8.40
CA LYS A 172 7.81 1.41 -7.76
C LYS A 172 7.36 2.45 -8.78
N GLU A 173 8.09 2.60 -9.89
CA GLU A 173 7.71 3.53 -10.97
C GLU A 173 6.34 3.21 -11.54
N TYR A 174 6.11 1.94 -11.88
CA TYR A 174 4.84 1.47 -12.42
C TYR A 174 3.69 1.71 -11.43
N LEU A 175 3.88 1.42 -10.14
CA LEU A 175 2.88 1.73 -9.11
C LEU A 175 2.51 3.23 -9.10
N LEU A 176 3.50 4.13 -9.17
CA LEU A 176 3.25 5.56 -9.18
C LEU A 176 2.54 6.01 -10.45
N GLU A 177 2.92 5.48 -11.61
CA GLU A 177 2.23 5.72 -12.89
C GLU A 177 0.75 5.34 -12.77
N ARG A 178 0.46 4.15 -12.25
CA ARG A 178 -0.91 3.66 -12.02
C ARG A 178 -1.67 4.55 -11.03
N LEU A 179 -1.09 4.89 -9.88
CA LEU A 179 -1.78 5.75 -8.91
C LEU A 179 -2.09 7.14 -9.49
N ARG A 180 -1.20 7.70 -10.31
CA ARG A 180 -1.42 9.00 -10.96
C ARG A 180 -2.57 8.99 -11.98
N THR A 181 -3.02 7.83 -12.44
CA THR A 181 -4.22 7.76 -13.27
C THR A 181 -5.51 7.97 -12.46
N LEU A 182 -5.45 7.86 -11.14
CA LEU A 182 -6.61 8.00 -10.24
C LEU A 182 -6.58 9.29 -9.43
N PHE A 183 -5.42 9.65 -8.89
CA PHE A 183 -5.31 10.74 -7.92
C PHE A 183 -4.77 12.02 -8.56
N PRO A 184 -5.34 13.20 -8.25
CA PRO A 184 -4.84 14.49 -8.75
C PRO A 184 -3.39 14.77 -8.32
N TYR A 185 -2.96 14.22 -7.19
CA TYR A 185 -1.57 14.29 -6.76
C TYR A 185 -1.15 13.00 -6.05
N VAL A 186 0.02 12.50 -6.45
CA VAL A 186 0.73 11.39 -5.82
C VAL A 186 2.16 11.87 -5.55
N ALA A 187 2.64 11.66 -4.33
CA ALA A 187 4.00 12.05 -3.97
C ALA A 187 5.02 11.31 -4.86
N PRO A 188 6.00 12.01 -5.46
CA PRO A 188 6.88 11.41 -6.46
C PRO A 188 7.92 10.45 -5.88
N ASN A 189 8.19 10.54 -4.57
CA ASN A 189 9.23 9.79 -3.89
C ASN A 189 8.61 8.92 -2.78
N PRO A 190 8.00 7.77 -3.11
CA PRO A 190 7.49 6.86 -2.11
C PRO A 190 8.65 6.22 -1.33
N LEU A 191 8.41 5.88 -0.08
CA LEU A 191 9.42 5.32 0.80
C LEU A 191 9.47 3.80 0.65
N VAL A 192 10.62 3.28 0.23
CA VAL A 192 10.89 1.83 0.24
C VAL A 192 11.31 1.43 1.65
N LEU A 193 10.53 0.55 2.26
CA LEU A 193 10.79 -0.02 3.59
C LEU A 193 11.43 -1.39 3.41
N CYS A 194 12.64 -1.55 3.94
CA CYS A 194 13.41 -2.79 3.85
C CYS A 194 13.43 -3.55 5.18
N ASN A 195 13.67 -4.86 5.13
CA ASN A 195 14.03 -5.64 6.30
C ASN A 195 15.48 -5.36 6.75
N SER A 196 15.94 -6.05 7.80
CA SER A 196 17.32 -5.99 8.31
C SER A 196 18.38 -6.41 7.28
N ARG A 197 18.02 -7.25 6.31
CA ARG A 197 18.89 -7.65 5.19
C ARG A 197 18.78 -6.72 3.97
N ASN A 198 18.26 -5.52 4.16
CA ASN A 198 18.04 -4.52 3.11
C ASN A 198 17.18 -5.00 1.91
N SER A 199 16.35 -6.02 2.10
CA SER A 199 15.41 -6.50 1.09
C SER A 199 14.11 -5.69 1.16
N PRO A 200 13.62 -5.12 0.03
CA PRO A 200 12.40 -4.30 0.02
C PRO A 200 11.15 -5.09 0.41
N LEU A 201 10.53 -4.73 1.53
CA LEU A 201 9.29 -5.31 2.03
C LEU A 201 8.08 -4.58 1.43
N PHE A 202 8.08 -3.26 1.58
CA PHE A 202 6.93 -2.41 1.23
C PHE A 202 7.36 -1.13 0.51
N ILE A 203 6.43 -0.54 -0.25
CA ILE A 203 6.54 0.81 -0.81
C ILE A 203 5.41 1.63 -0.21
N LEU A 204 5.74 2.55 0.71
CA LEU A 204 4.80 3.48 1.30
C LEU A 204 4.60 4.67 0.36
N SER A 205 3.38 4.80 -0.18
CA SER A 205 2.99 5.85 -1.10
C SER A 205 1.97 6.79 -0.47
N PHE A 206 1.98 8.06 -0.88
CA PHE A 206 1.04 9.09 -0.44
C PHE A 206 0.33 9.71 -1.64
N ALA A 207 -0.98 9.84 -1.56
CA ALA A 207 -1.82 10.46 -2.57
C ALA A 207 -2.95 11.27 -1.91
N ILE A 208 -3.48 12.26 -2.62
CA ILE A 208 -4.66 13.01 -2.17
C ILE A 208 -5.74 12.98 -3.24
N THR A 209 -7.00 13.10 -2.84
CA THR A 209 -8.13 13.18 -3.78
C THR A 209 -8.58 14.61 -4.07
N ASN A 210 -8.18 15.58 -3.25
CA ASN A 210 -8.55 16.98 -3.43
C ASN A 210 -7.71 17.62 -4.55
N PRO A 211 -8.32 18.06 -5.67
CA PRO A 211 -7.58 18.59 -6.82
C PRO A 211 -7.21 20.08 -6.68
N SER A 212 -7.66 20.76 -5.63
CA SER A 212 -7.40 22.19 -5.47
C SER A 212 -5.90 22.47 -5.30
N GLU A 213 -5.40 23.53 -5.94
CA GLU A 213 -4.00 23.91 -5.84
C GLU A 213 -3.51 24.11 -4.39
N PRO A 214 -4.28 24.72 -3.46
CA PRO A 214 -3.85 24.84 -2.07
C PRO A 214 -3.64 23.49 -1.40
N ALA A 215 -4.53 22.51 -1.64
CA ALA A 215 -4.41 21.16 -1.10
C ALA A 215 -3.17 20.46 -1.67
N ILE A 216 -2.95 20.55 -2.99
CA ILE A 216 -1.76 19.97 -3.63
C ILE A 216 -0.47 20.61 -3.08
N LYS A 217 -0.43 21.93 -2.89
CA LYS A 217 0.72 22.64 -2.31
C LYS A 217 1.02 22.15 -0.89
N LEU A 218 -0.01 21.92 -0.07
CA LEU A 218 0.15 21.37 1.28
C LEU A 218 0.64 19.91 1.24
N ALA A 219 0.03 19.08 0.39
CA ALA A 219 0.39 17.68 0.21
C ALA A 219 1.83 17.48 -0.26
N LYS A 220 2.35 18.37 -1.12
CA LYS A 220 3.77 18.40 -1.50
C LYS A 220 4.67 18.56 -0.28
N LYS A 221 4.41 19.57 0.56
CA LYS A 221 5.18 19.82 1.78
C LYS A 221 5.13 18.64 2.74
N MET A 222 3.95 18.05 2.94
CA MET A 222 3.77 16.89 3.82
C MET A 222 4.51 15.66 3.28
N GLY A 223 4.35 15.36 1.99
CA GLY A 223 5.03 14.24 1.33
C GLY A 223 6.54 14.36 1.41
N GLU A 224 7.11 15.52 1.11
CA GLU A 224 8.56 15.78 1.22
C GLU A 224 9.07 15.64 2.65
N TYR A 225 8.32 16.12 3.64
CA TYR A 225 8.70 16.04 5.04
C TYR A 225 8.70 14.60 5.57
N ILE A 226 7.64 13.83 5.28
CA ILE A 226 7.47 12.47 5.79
C ILE A 226 8.32 11.49 4.99
N LEU A 227 8.18 11.48 3.66
CA LEU A 227 8.87 10.52 2.80
C LEU A 227 10.34 10.89 2.57
N GLY A 228 10.68 12.18 2.54
CA GLY A 228 12.05 12.65 2.35
C GLY A 228 12.88 12.65 3.65
N LYS A 229 12.54 13.52 4.61
CA LYS A 229 13.36 13.70 5.83
C LYS A 229 13.34 12.49 6.77
N HIS A 230 12.18 11.88 7.00
CA HIS A 230 12.08 10.71 7.87
C HIS A 230 12.42 9.40 7.14
N GLY A 231 12.07 9.29 5.86
CA GLY A 231 12.48 8.17 5.02
C GLY A 231 14.00 8.00 4.94
N ALA A 232 14.74 9.10 4.74
CA ALA A 232 16.20 9.06 4.72
C ALA A 232 16.86 8.73 6.06
N LYS A 233 16.18 8.98 7.20
CA LYS A 233 16.64 8.56 8.54
C LYS A 233 16.34 7.08 8.78
N MET A 234 15.17 6.59 8.38
CA MET A 234 14.82 5.16 8.50
C MET A 234 15.72 4.27 7.63
N GLN A 235 16.07 4.71 6.41
CA GLN A 235 17.00 3.98 5.56
C GLN A 235 18.44 3.95 6.11
N ARG A 236 18.89 5.03 6.78
CA ARG A 236 20.22 5.08 7.42
C ARG A 236 20.31 4.27 8.72
N GLY A 237 19.21 4.11 9.45
CA GLY A 237 19.17 3.31 10.68
C GLY A 237 19.28 1.80 10.45
N ASN A 238 18.94 1.30 9.25
CA ASN A 238 19.07 -0.12 8.88
C ASN A 238 20.46 -0.49 8.31
N CYS A 239 21.39 0.45 8.20
CA CYS A 239 22.76 0.19 7.75
C CYS A 239 23.77 0.04 8.91
N ILE A 240 23.31 0.06 10.15
CA ILE A 240 24.14 -0.13 11.34
C ILE A 240 23.49 -1.20 12.20
N GLY A 241 23.90 -2.44 11.96
CA GLY A 241 23.45 -3.65 12.65
C GLY A 241 24.20 -4.85 12.12
#